data_AF-A0A9E4JJP9-F1
#
_entry.id   AF-A0A9E4JJP9-F1
#
_cell.length_a   1.000
_cell.length_b   1.000
_cell.length_c   1.000
_cell.angle_alpha   90.00
_cell.angle_beta   90.00
_cell.angle_gamma   90.00
#
_symmetry.space_group_name_H-M   'P 1'
#
loop_
_entity.id
_entity.type
_entity.pdbx_description
1 polymer ?
#
loop_
_entity_poly.entity_id
_entity_poly.type
_entity_poly.pdbx_seq_one_letter_code
_entity_poly.pdbx_strand_id
1 'polypeptide(L)'
;MAITIECQKRPEGTKPNALRREGLIPAVLYGHQGAESIELTLDAKKAILLMQNAIVNKTVIELSIPHLSWNGQTVLHEVQSHPWKPLPYHFSFFAVKEEA
;
A
#
# COMPACT_ATOMS: atom_id res chain seq x y z
N MET A 1 -8.53 14.98 -6.49
CA MET A 1 -8.23 13.87 -7.43
C MET A 1 -8.31 12.58 -6.65
N ALA A 2 -9.08 11.61 -7.10
CA ALA A 2 -9.06 10.27 -6.53
C ALA A 2 -7.75 9.59 -6.96
N ILE A 3 -6.97 9.09 -6.00
CA ILE A 3 -5.75 8.31 -6.29
C ILE A 3 -6.15 6.84 -6.23
N THR A 4 -6.10 6.15 -7.37
CA THR A 4 -6.39 4.72 -7.45
C THR A 4 -5.08 3.94 -7.56
N ILE A 5 -4.93 2.92 -6.72
CA ILE A 5 -3.74 2.06 -6.70
C ILE A 5 -4.14 0.59 -6.76
N GLU A 6 -3.43 -0.14 -7.59
CA GLU A 6 -3.53 -1.58 -7.68
C GLU A 6 -2.39 -2.22 -6.89
N CYS A 7 -2.74 -3.15 -6.01
CA CYS A 7 -1.82 -3.95 -5.22
C CYS A 7 -2.00 -5.44 -5.53
N GLN A 8 -0.95 -6.22 -5.30
CA GLN A 8 -0.97 -7.67 -5.43
C GLN A 8 -0.74 -8.29 -4.06
N LYS A 9 -1.27 -9.50 -3.83
CA LYS A 9 -0.96 -10.24 -2.60
C LYS A 9 0.50 -10.62 -2.59
N ARG A 10 1.19 -10.38 -1.48
CA ARG A 10 2.58 -10.80 -1.32
C ARG A 10 2.67 -12.33 -1.28
N PRO A 11 3.55 -12.98 -2.07
CA PRO A 11 3.78 -14.42 -1.94
C PRO A 11 4.43 -14.74 -0.59
N GLU A 12 3.95 -15.80 0.07
CA GLU A 12 4.47 -16.26 1.36
C GLU A 12 5.96 -16.64 1.28
N GLY A 13 6.73 -16.33 2.32
CA GLY A 13 8.16 -16.62 2.39
C GLY A 13 9.08 -15.68 1.59
N THR A 14 8.52 -14.68 0.90
CA THR A 14 9.34 -13.74 0.11
C THR A 14 10.01 -12.70 1.01
N LYS A 15 11.34 -12.54 0.86
CA LYS A 15 12.10 -11.54 1.61
C LYS A 15 11.80 -10.13 1.08
N PRO A 16 11.46 -9.14 1.95
CA PRO A 16 11.18 -7.77 1.53
C PRO A 16 12.29 -7.10 0.70
N ASN A 17 13.55 -7.45 0.96
CA ASN A 17 14.68 -6.92 0.19
C ASN A 17 14.77 -7.49 -1.23
N ALA A 18 14.31 -8.73 -1.46
CA ALA A 18 14.25 -9.31 -2.80
C ALA A 18 13.18 -8.60 -3.64
N LEU A 19 11.98 -8.42 -3.07
CA LEU A 19 10.89 -7.67 -3.69
C LEU A 19 11.34 -6.27 -4.14
N ARG A 20 12.03 -5.52 -3.27
CA ARG A 20 12.52 -4.18 -3.61
C ARG A 20 13.52 -4.18 -4.77
N ARG A 21 14.32 -5.24 -4.92
CA ARG A 21 15.26 -5.39 -6.06
C ARG A 21 14.52 -5.71 -7.35
N GLU A 22 13.38 -6.40 -7.26
CA GLU A 22 12.48 -6.72 -8.37
C GLU A 22 11.58 -5.54 -8.78
N GLY A 23 11.68 -4.40 -8.10
CA GLY A 23 10.84 -3.23 -8.36
C GLY A 23 9.47 -3.30 -7.69
N LEU A 24 9.29 -4.19 -6.72
CA LEU A 24 8.08 -4.31 -5.92
C LEU A 24 8.32 -3.75 -4.51
N ILE A 25 7.48 -2.83 -4.07
CA ILE A 25 7.51 -2.29 -2.72
C ILE A 25 6.51 -3.06 -1.86
N PRO A 26 6.92 -3.58 -0.69
CA PRO A 26 6.00 -4.18 0.26
C PRO A 26 5.00 -3.15 0.81
N ALA A 27 3.78 -3.58 1.04
CA ALA A 27 2.75 -2.83 1.74
C ALA A 27 1.89 -3.73 2.62
N VAL A 28 1.11 -3.14 3.51
CA VAL A 28 0.14 -3.84 4.35
C VAL A 28 -1.18 -3.08 4.34
N LEU A 29 -2.28 -3.83 4.22
CA LEU A 29 -3.63 -3.34 4.42
C LEU A 29 -4.19 -3.91 5.73
N TYR A 30 -4.59 -3.05 6.66
CA TYR A 30 -5.23 -3.46 7.92
C TYR A 30 -6.54 -2.70 8.16
N GLY A 31 -7.38 -3.21 9.06
CA GLY A 31 -8.68 -2.61 9.38
C GLY A 31 -9.83 -3.01 8.44
N HIS A 32 -9.54 -3.75 7.36
CA HIS A 32 -10.53 -4.20 6.38
C HIS A 32 -11.50 -5.26 6.94
N GLN A 33 -11.00 -6.17 7.79
CA GLN A 33 -11.80 -7.17 8.51
C GLN A 33 -11.45 -7.16 10.01
N GLY A 34 -11.66 -6.02 10.66
CA GLY A 34 -11.36 -5.88 12.09
C GLY A 34 -9.86 -5.90 12.35
N ALA A 35 -9.37 -6.96 13.00
CA ALA A 35 -7.96 -7.12 13.36
C ALA A 35 -7.10 -7.79 12.27
N GLU A 36 -7.69 -8.19 11.14
CA GLU A 36 -6.95 -8.83 10.06
C GLU A 36 -6.06 -7.85 9.28
N SER A 37 -4.95 -8.37 8.78
CA SER A 37 -4.02 -7.65 7.92
C SER A 37 -3.67 -8.50 6.69
N ILE A 38 -3.63 -7.85 5.53
CA ILE A 38 -3.24 -8.45 4.26
C ILE A 38 -1.89 -7.88 3.86
N GLU A 39 -0.95 -8.79 3.60
CA GLU A 39 0.35 -8.43 3.06
C GLU A 39 0.25 -8.23 1.54
N LEU A 40 0.68 -7.06 1.10
CA LEU A 40 0.56 -6.61 -0.28
C LEU A 40 1.92 -6.23 -0.86
N THR A 41 1.95 -6.14 -2.17
CA THR A 41 3.04 -5.57 -2.95
C THR A 41 2.48 -4.56 -3.94
N LEU A 42 3.22 -3.49 -4.18
CA LEU A 42 2.92 -2.47 -5.18
C LEU A 42 4.13 -2.22 -6.08
N ASP A 43 3.87 -1.80 -7.32
CA ASP A 43 4.94 -1.41 -8.23
C ASP A 43 5.69 -0.17 -7.72
N ALA A 44 7.02 -0.17 -7.81
CA ALA A 44 7.86 0.91 -7.28
C ALA A 44 7.60 2.27 -7.95
N LYS A 45 7.22 2.33 -9.23
CA LYS A 45 6.90 3.61 -9.88
C LYS A 45 5.58 4.17 -9.34
N LYS A 46 4.56 3.31 -9.21
CA LYS A 46 3.28 3.69 -8.58
C LYS A 46 3.50 4.11 -7.11
N ALA A 47 4.40 3.43 -6.40
CA ALA A 47 4.78 3.74 -5.02
C ALA A 47 5.40 5.13 -4.87
N ILE A 48 6.37 5.47 -5.73
CA ILE A 48 7.02 6.78 -5.73
C ILE A 48 6.00 7.87 -6.06
N LEU A 49 5.14 7.64 -7.06
CA LEU A 49 4.08 8.57 -7.42
C LEU A 49 3.11 8.78 -6.25
N LEU A 50 2.72 7.71 -5.55
CA LEU A 50 1.88 7.80 -4.36
C LEU A 50 2.56 8.64 -3.27
N MET A 51 3.82 8.36 -2.95
CA MET A 51 4.58 9.08 -1.92
C MET A 51 4.69 10.59 -2.22
N GLN A 52 4.73 10.97 -3.50
CA GLN A 52 4.82 12.38 -3.91
C GLN A 52 3.47 13.11 -3.86
N ASN A 53 2.36 12.40 -4.10
CA ASN A 53 1.04 13.02 -4.25
C ASN A 53 0.11 12.82 -3.05
N ALA A 54 0.39 11.85 -2.19
CA ALA A 54 -0.44 11.54 -1.03
C ALA A 54 0.13 12.16 0.26
N ILE A 55 -0.79 12.66 1.08
CA ILE A 55 -0.50 13.15 2.42
C ILE A 55 -0.94 12.09 3.41
N VAL A 56 0.02 11.64 4.23
CA VAL A 56 -0.20 10.66 5.30
C VAL A 56 -1.33 11.13 6.23
N ASN A 57 -2.22 10.20 6.59
CA ASN A 57 -3.41 10.38 7.41
C ASN A 57 -4.48 11.34 6.87
N LYS A 58 -4.38 11.79 5.62
CA LYS A 58 -5.35 12.72 5.01
C LYS A 58 -5.87 12.26 3.66
N THR A 59 -5.02 11.65 2.85
CA THR A 59 -5.40 11.26 1.49
C THR A 59 -6.14 9.93 1.51
N VAL A 60 -7.38 9.95 0.99
CA VAL A 60 -8.16 8.76 0.68
C VAL A 60 -7.70 8.21 -0.67
N ILE A 61 -7.44 6.91 -0.70
CA ILE A 61 -6.90 6.14 -1.81
C ILE A 61 -7.84 5.00 -2.10
N GLU A 62 -8.26 4.87 -3.35
CA GLU A 62 -8.97 3.69 -3.81
C GLU A 62 -7.97 2.57 -4.06
N LEU A 63 -8.01 1.53 -3.24
CA LEU A 63 -7.10 0.40 -3.33
C LEU A 63 -7.84 -0.79 -3.93
N SER A 64 -7.27 -1.37 -4.99
CA SER A 64 -7.78 -2.54 -5.69
C SER A 64 -6.79 -3.69 -5.60
N ILE A 65 -7.27 -4.88 -5.24
CA ILE A 65 -6.47 -6.12 -5.16
C ILE A 65 -7.08 -7.14 -6.13
N PRO A 66 -6.64 -7.19 -7.39
CA PRO A 66 -7.27 -8.03 -8.42
C PRO A 66 -7.33 -9.52 -8.05
N HIS A 67 -6.32 -10.02 -7.33
CA HIS A 67 -6.25 -11.42 -6.92
C HIS A 67 -7.17 -11.81 -5.75
N LEU A 68 -7.63 -10.83 -4.96
CA LEU A 68 -8.53 -11.05 -3.83
C LEU A 68 -9.95 -10.52 -4.10
N SER A 69 -10.20 -9.96 -5.29
CA SER A 69 -11.45 -9.25 -5.64
C SER A 69 -11.88 -8.24 -4.57
N TRP A 70 -10.90 -7.65 -3.87
CA TRP A 70 -11.15 -6.63 -2.86
C TRP A 70 -10.87 -5.26 -3.44
N ASN A 71 -11.85 -4.38 -3.36
CA ASN A 71 -11.79 -2.98 -3.75
C ASN A 71 -12.39 -2.16 -2.62
N GLY A 72 -11.65 -1.15 -2.15
CA GLY A 72 -12.11 -0.33 -1.04
C GLY A 72 -11.35 0.97 -0.91
N GLN A 73 -11.94 1.90 -0.17
CA GLN A 73 -11.28 3.14 0.20
C GLN A 73 -10.37 2.90 1.40
N THR A 74 -9.16 3.42 1.28
CA THR A 74 -8.12 3.33 2.30
C THR A 74 -7.53 4.70 2.56
N VAL A 75 -6.99 4.91 3.75
CA VAL A 75 -6.14 6.06 4.05
C VAL A 75 -4.71 5.59 4.17
N LEU A 76 -3.80 6.38 3.60
CA LEU A 76 -2.37 6.16 3.80
C LEU A 76 -2.00 6.52 5.24
N HIS A 77 -1.67 5.53 6.07
CA HIS A 77 -1.38 5.76 7.48
C HIS A 77 0.10 6.00 7.76
N GLU A 78 0.99 5.33 7.02
CA GLU A 78 2.43 5.47 7.19
C GLU A 78 3.15 5.22 5.86
N VAL A 79 4.23 5.96 5.64
CA VAL A 79 5.22 5.71 4.59
C VAL A 79 6.58 5.62 5.24
N GLN A 80 7.25 4.48 5.07
CA GLN A 80 8.66 4.35 5.42
C GLN A 80 9.47 4.61 4.18
N SER A 81 10.38 5.59 4.24
CA SER A 81 11.26 5.95 3.14
C SER A 81 12.72 5.80 3.52
N HIS A 82 13.58 5.65 2.51
CA HIS A 82 15.01 5.71 2.74
C HIS A 82 15.40 7.11 3.23
N PRO A 83 16.24 7.25 4.28
CA PRO A 83 16.63 8.55 4.83
C PRO A 83 17.49 9.44 3.90
N TRP A 84 17.85 8.96 2.71
CA TRP A 84 18.76 9.67 1.80
C TRP A 84 18.38 9.50 0.34
N LYS A 85 17.92 8.30 -0.06
CA LYS A 85 17.40 8.08 -1.41
C LYS A 85 15.91 8.41 -1.47
N PRO A 86 15.39 8.94 -2.59
CA PRO A 86 13.96 9.20 -2.76
C PRO A 86 13.19 7.91 -3.07
N LEU A 87 13.39 6.87 -2.28
CA LEU A 87 12.82 5.54 -2.48
C LEU A 87 12.01 5.13 -1.24
N PRO A 88 10.73 4.75 -1.41
CA PRO A 88 9.96 4.17 -0.33
C PRO A 88 10.40 2.73 -0.05
N TYR A 89 10.31 2.34 1.22
CA TYR A 89 10.57 0.99 1.70
C TYR A 89 9.30 0.21 2.03
N HIS A 90 8.28 0.89 2.53
CA HIS A 90 7.04 0.27 2.98
C HIS A 90 5.89 1.29 2.99
N PHE A 91 4.67 0.81 2.73
CA PHE A 91 3.42 1.57 2.88
C PHE A 91 2.45 0.85 3.79
N SER A 92 1.82 1.60 4.68
CA SER A 92 0.79 1.11 5.58
C SER A 92 -0.54 1.76 5.20
N PHE A 93 -1.50 0.94 4.77
CA PHE A 93 -2.85 1.37 4.39
C PHE A 93 -3.85 0.94 5.46
N PHE A 94 -4.69 1.89 5.86
CA PHE A 94 -5.81 1.63 6.76
C PHE A 94 -7.12 1.65 5.98
N ALA A 95 -7.91 0.58 6.04
CA ALA A 95 -9.21 0.56 5.40
C ALA A 95 -10.18 1.51 6.11
N VAL A 96 -10.84 2.38 5.34
CA VAL A 96 -11.92 3.20 5.85
C VAL A 96 -13.17 2.33 5.88
N LYS A 97 -13.73 2.10 7.06
CA LYS A 97 -15.10 1.58 7.16
C LYS A 97 -16.03 2.72 6.80
N GLU A 98 -16.87 2.50 5.80
CA GLU A 98 -18.08 3.31 5.63
C GLU A 98 -18.94 3.02 6.88
N GLU A 99 -19.03 3.99 7.79
CA GLU A 99 -20.09 3.98 8.80
C GLU A 99 -21.40 4.13 8.04
N ALA A 100 -22.23 3.07 8.08
CA ALA A 100 -23.57 3.06 7.52
C ALA A 100 -24.55 3.86 8.39
#